data_AF-A0A9K3PFS1-F1
#
_entry.id   AF-A0A9K3PFS1-F1
#
_cell.length_a   1.000
_cell.length_b   1.000
_cell.length_c   1.000
_cell.angle_alpha   90.00
_cell.angle_beta   90.00
_cell.angle_gamma   90.00
#
_symmetry.space_group_name_H-M   'P 1'
#
loop_
_entity.id
_entity.type
_entity.pdbx_description
1 polymer ?
#
loop_
_entity_poly.entity_id
_entity_poly.type
_entity_poly.pdbx_seq_one_letter_code
_entity_poly.pdbx_strand_id
1 'polypeptide(L)'
;MPLTKSQRAQALEHILTNVFDLEANDPLRASLRDDGIVGIYDLVSMEREYVKSLTYLDEVDRTQQRTLVPRGTARLIIILKDFLRYKVAMGEPVDDDWTGITQEEFDSFRVSGVYLEATAMANGGIPLFKPITNSSTAHPTVSTTPATTYVQPSAVEMFKRGIKRDQNLFPTLKEEELHDPWHRKFEIQSHSQAVTNIVDSKYLPSNPNEKEVFQPIKTSMDAVLESKVQTSKGKEAIREHKATKDAPTAYTNLVEHHRKPAAADIEATKTNITTTTISDGKFKGNASEFLTNWTKQLKPYGNLTGNGSVFGEVVEVVHLSQACATVSELRQAKLTTEILLSTKNPIDFKQYYRLLSAAAVQYDDSPTHEDDPWDP
;
A
#
# COMPACT_ATOMS: atom_id res chain seq x y z
N MET A 1 23.98 22.49 29.34
CA MET A 1 25.37 22.97 29.15
C MET A 1 26.06 21.96 28.24
N PRO A 2 26.63 22.35 27.08
CA PRO A 2 26.98 21.38 26.03
C PRO A 2 27.87 20.26 26.55
N LEU A 3 27.46 19.01 26.29
CA LEU A 3 28.09 17.82 26.84
C LEU A 3 29.57 17.71 26.48
N THR A 4 30.39 17.36 27.48
CA THR A 4 31.83 17.07 27.28
C THR A 4 32.01 15.88 26.31
N LYS A 5 33.22 15.73 25.75
CA LYS A 5 33.52 14.58 24.86
C LYS A 5 33.22 13.23 25.53
N SER A 6 33.56 13.09 26.82
CA SER A 6 33.29 11.86 27.59
C SER A 6 31.80 11.60 27.76
N GLN A 7 31.02 12.62 28.10
CA GLN A 7 29.56 12.48 28.25
C GLN A 7 28.88 12.18 26.91
N ARG A 8 29.34 12.77 25.79
CA ARG A 8 28.79 12.47 24.46
C ARG A 8 29.02 11.03 24.03
N ALA A 9 30.18 10.46 24.36
CA ALA A 9 30.47 9.05 24.14
C ALA A 9 29.65 8.13 25.06
N GLN A 10 29.52 8.47 26.35
CA GLN A 10 28.69 7.73 27.30
C GLN A 10 27.21 7.73 26.90
N ALA A 11 26.68 8.87 26.45
CA ALA A 11 25.33 8.99 25.93
C ALA A 11 25.10 8.14 24.67
N LEU A 12 26.07 8.11 23.75
CA LEU A 12 26.01 7.25 22.56
C LEU A 12 25.98 5.77 22.96
N GLU A 13 26.86 5.35 23.87
CA GLU A 13 26.92 3.97 24.34
C GLU A 13 25.64 3.53 25.08
N HIS A 14 25.05 4.43 25.88
CA HIS A 14 23.75 4.19 26.52
C HIS A 14 22.64 4.01 25.49
N ILE A 15 22.57 4.85 24.46
CA ILE A 15 21.56 4.71 23.40
C ILE A 15 21.73 3.39 22.63
N LEU A 16 22.95 3.03 22.25
CA LEU A 16 23.21 1.81 21.47
C LEU A 16 22.98 0.53 22.30
N THR A 17 23.37 0.52 23.57
CA THR A 17 23.24 -0.68 24.44
C THR A 17 21.87 -0.77 25.11
N ASN A 18 21.41 0.30 25.78
CA ASN A 18 20.31 0.25 26.74
C ASN A 18 18.98 0.75 26.17
N VAL A 19 18.97 1.38 24.98
CA VAL A 19 17.74 1.90 24.34
C VAL A 19 17.46 1.20 23.01
N PHE A 20 18.50 0.89 22.24
CA PHE A 20 18.38 0.13 20.99
C PHE A 20 18.58 -1.38 21.16
N ASP A 21 19.07 -1.84 22.33
CA ASP A 21 19.30 -3.26 22.66
C ASP A 21 20.23 -3.96 21.64
N LEU A 22 21.34 -3.29 21.29
CA LEU A 22 22.29 -3.80 20.31
C LEU A 22 23.44 -4.55 20.98
N GLU A 23 23.67 -5.78 20.54
CA GLU A 23 24.87 -6.55 20.89
C GLU A 23 26.15 -5.80 20.55
N ALA A 24 27.25 -6.10 21.24
CA ALA A 24 28.55 -5.43 21.06
C ALA A 24 29.11 -5.54 19.64
N ASN A 25 28.74 -6.59 18.89
CA ASN A 25 29.19 -6.88 17.54
C ASN A 25 28.14 -6.51 16.46
N ASP A 26 27.08 -5.77 16.82
CA ASP A 26 26.04 -5.41 15.85
C ASP A 26 26.60 -4.58 14.66
N PRO A 27 26.19 -4.88 13.41
CA PRO A 27 26.66 -4.17 12.21
C PRO A 27 26.52 -2.64 12.24
N LEU A 28 25.52 -2.10 12.95
CA LEU A 28 25.37 -0.65 13.11
C LEU A 28 26.51 -0.08 13.97
N ARG A 29 26.95 -0.77 15.03
CA ARG A 29 28.09 -0.33 15.84
C ARG A 29 29.38 -0.30 15.03
N ALA A 30 29.61 -1.30 14.19
CA ALA A 30 30.75 -1.36 13.28
C ALA A 30 30.70 -0.17 12.29
N SER A 31 29.57 0.02 11.61
CA SER A 31 29.36 1.13 10.66
C SER A 31 29.57 2.52 11.28
N LEU A 32 29.02 2.77 12.47
CA LEU A 32 29.16 4.04 13.17
C LEU A 32 30.62 4.30 13.60
N ARG A 33 31.36 3.26 14.01
CA ARG A 33 32.78 3.35 14.35
C ARG A 33 33.64 3.67 13.12
N ASP A 34 33.39 2.97 12.02
CA ASP A 34 34.05 3.14 10.72
C ASP A 34 33.87 4.56 10.16
N ASP A 35 32.66 5.11 10.30
CA ASP A 35 32.30 6.46 9.83
C ASP A 35 32.69 7.57 10.84
N GLY A 36 33.34 7.22 11.96
CA GLY A 36 33.84 8.19 12.95
C GLY A 36 32.79 8.82 13.85
N ILE A 37 31.60 8.22 13.97
CA ILE A 37 30.51 8.67 14.85
C ILE A 37 30.84 8.28 16.30
N VAL A 38 31.45 9.21 17.04
CA VAL A 38 32.04 8.97 18.38
C VAL A 38 31.22 9.57 19.54
N GLY A 39 30.14 10.29 19.26
CA GLY A 39 29.26 10.84 20.28
C GLY A 39 27.82 11.04 19.82
N ILE A 40 26.92 11.21 20.79
CA ILE A 40 25.48 11.25 20.54
C ILE A 40 25.04 12.41 19.63
N TYR A 41 25.71 13.57 19.69
CA TYR A 41 25.43 14.70 18.81
C TYR A 41 25.74 14.39 17.35
N ASP A 42 26.80 13.61 17.10
CA ASP A 42 27.19 13.18 15.76
C ASP A 42 26.06 12.29 15.20
N LEU A 43 25.62 11.29 15.96
CA LEU A 43 24.52 10.36 15.61
C LEU A 43 23.20 11.10 15.29
N VAL A 44 22.74 12.01 16.16
CA VAL A 44 21.45 12.69 15.95
C VAL A 44 21.52 13.76 14.88
N SER A 45 22.71 14.21 14.46
CA SER A 45 22.88 15.14 13.35
C SER A 45 22.77 14.47 11.97
N MET A 46 23.07 13.18 11.84
CA MET A 46 23.11 12.40 10.58
C MET A 46 21.86 12.58 9.71
N GLU A 47 22.03 12.75 8.40
CA GLU A 47 20.90 12.85 7.47
C GLU A 47 20.11 11.54 7.35
N ARG A 48 18.79 11.62 7.12
CA ARG A 48 17.92 10.44 6.97
C ARG A 48 18.32 9.52 5.82
N GLU A 49 18.78 10.09 4.72
CA GLU A 49 19.27 9.30 3.58
C GLU A 49 20.63 8.66 3.89
N TYR A 50 21.52 9.37 4.58
CA TYR A 50 22.80 8.82 5.04
C TYR A 50 22.62 7.58 5.94
N VAL A 51 21.64 7.62 6.86
CA VAL A 51 21.30 6.46 7.69
C VAL A 51 20.86 5.23 6.87
N LYS A 52 20.23 5.42 5.70
CA LYS A 52 19.83 4.31 4.81
C LYS A 52 20.99 3.74 4.00
N SER A 53 22.08 4.50 3.84
CA SER A 53 23.30 4.10 3.12
C SER A 53 24.44 3.64 4.02
N LEU A 54 24.20 3.48 5.33
CA LEU A 54 25.21 2.97 6.27
C LEU A 54 25.71 1.59 5.85
N THR A 55 27.03 1.44 5.87
CA THR A 55 27.75 0.22 5.50
C THR A 55 28.80 -0.14 6.55
N TYR A 56 29.06 -1.43 6.70
CA TYR A 56 30.08 -1.98 7.59
C TYR A 56 30.98 -2.95 6.80
N LEU A 57 32.20 -3.16 7.27
CA LEU A 57 33.04 -4.28 6.85
C LEU A 57 32.69 -5.50 7.72
N ASP A 58 32.34 -6.61 7.09
CA ASP A 58 32.10 -7.86 7.81
C ASP A 58 33.46 -8.52 8.14
N GLU A 59 33.84 -8.55 9.41
CA GLU A 59 35.13 -9.12 9.85
C GLU A 59 35.24 -10.64 9.57
N VAL A 60 34.12 -11.33 9.32
CA VAL A 60 34.10 -12.74 8.93
C VAL A 60 34.38 -12.91 7.43
N ASP A 61 34.03 -11.92 6.60
CA ASP A 61 34.26 -11.95 5.16
C ASP A 61 35.62 -11.35 4.77
N ARG A 62 36.49 -12.20 4.22
CA ARG A 62 37.85 -11.83 3.82
C ARG A 62 37.92 -11.00 2.54
N THR A 63 36.78 -10.71 1.89
CA THR A 63 36.70 -9.89 0.68
C THR A 63 37.02 -8.41 0.89
N GLN A 64 36.96 -7.91 2.13
CA GLN A 64 36.95 -6.47 2.45
C GLN A 64 35.81 -5.69 1.75
N GLN A 65 34.74 -6.38 1.35
CA GLN A 65 33.58 -5.73 0.76
C GLN A 65 32.72 -5.07 1.84
N ARG A 66 32.31 -3.82 1.61
CA ARG A 66 31.34 -3.12 2.49
C ARG A 66 29.92 -3.61 2.22
N THR A 67 29.24 -4.05 3.28
CA THR A 67 27.87 -4.55 3.27
C THR A 67 26.93 -3.52 3.91
N LEU A 68 25.69 -3.41 3.41
CA LEU A 68 24.69 -2.51 4.00
C LEU A 68 24.27 -2.97 5.40
N VAL A 69 24.17 -2.03 6.34
CA VAL A 69 23.61 -2.30 7.68
C VAL A 69 22.16 -2.77 7.56
N PRO A 70 21.71 -3.79 8.33
CA PRO A 70 20.33 -4.25 8.29
C PRO A 70 19.31 -3.13 8.49
N ARG A 71 18.33 -3.06 7.59
CA ARG A 71 17.32 -1.97 7.54
C ARG A 71 16.52 -1.81 8.83
N GLY A 72 16.35 -2.89 9.61
CA GLY A 72 15.70 -2.84 10.92
C GLY A 72 16.50 -2.01 11.91
N THR A 73 17.79 -2.33 12.07
CA THR A 73 18.71 -1.67 13.01
C THR A 73 18.99 -0.23 12.60
N ALA A 74 19.30 0.02 11.32
CA ALA A 74 19.53 1.37 10.81
C ALA A 74 18.33 2.31 11.05
N ARG A 75 17.09 1.78 10.98
CA ARG A 75 15.87 2.56 11.23
C ARG A 75 15.75 3.05 12.68
N LEU A 76 16.42 2.44 13.65
CA LEU A 76 16.39 2.88 15.06
C LEU A 76 16.89 4.32 15.22
N ILE A 77 17.92 4.73 14.47
CA ILE A 77 18.42 6.12 14.46
C ILE A 77 17.33 7.09 13.95
N ILE A 78 16.57 6.69 12.92
CA ILE A 78 15.47 7.50 12.37
C ILE A 78 14.35 7.66 13.41
N ILE A 79 13.99 6.57 14.10
CA ILE A 79 12.98 6.55 15.17
C ILE A 79 13.44 7.42 16.35
N LEU A 80 14.71 7.33 16.79
CA LEU A 80 15.28 8.16 17.85
C LEU A 80 15.18 9.66 17.53
N LYS A 81 15.51 10.05 16.30
CA LYS A 81 15.37 11.45 15.86
C LYS A 81 13.92 11.94 15.90
N ASP A 82 12.93 11.06 15.76
CA ASP A 82 11.51 11.40 15.90
C ASP A 82 11.02 11.35 17.35
N PHE A 83 11.56 10.46 18.17
CA PHE A 83 11.34 10.45 19.62
C PHE A 83 11.80 11.76 20.26
N LEU A 84 12.99 12.26 19.90
CA LEU A 84 13.49 13.55 20.39
C LEU A 84 12.59 14.72 19.98
N ARG A 85 12.03 14.70 18.75
CA ARG A 85 11.05 15.70 18.29
C ARG A 85 9.73 15.62 19.05
N TYR A 86 9.28 14.40 19.37
CA TYR A 86 8.10 14.16 20.19
C TYR A 86 8.30 14.69 21.63
N LYS A 87 9.43 14.37 22.27
CA LYS A 87 9.83 14.87 23.59
C LYS A 87 9.85 16.40 23.65
N VAL A 88 10.45 17.07 22.66
CA VAL A 88 10.38 18.53 22.49
C VAL A 88 8.93 19.03 22.33
N ALA A 89 8.11 18.37 21.52
CA ALA A 89 6.72 18.77 21.30
C ALA A 89 5.80 18.54 22.52
N MET A 90 6.15 17.63 23.44
CA MET A 90 5.45 17.47 24.72
C MET A 90 5.89 18.48 25.79
N GLY A 91 6.94 19.27 25.54
CA GLY A 91 7.54 20.14 26.55
C GLY A 91 8.50 19.43 27.51
N GLU A 92 8.92 18.21 27.18
CA GLU A 92 9.88 17.39 27.95
C GLU A 92 11.15 17.12 27.11
N PRO A 93 11.92 18.14 26.69
CA PRO A 93 13.15 17.92 25.94
C PRO A 93 14.15 17.10 26.77
N VAL A 94 14.93 16.25 26.09
CA VAL A 94 15.97 15.42 26.73
C VAL A 94 17.16 16.26 27.22
N ASP A 95 17.42 17.38 26.55
CA ASP A 95 18.55 18.30 26.80
C ASP A 95 19.89 17.55 26.97
N ASP A 96 20.39 17.45 28.21
CA ASP A 96 21.65 16.82 28.56
C ASP A 96 21.48 15.42 29.19
N ASP A 97 20.26 14.97 29.54
CA ASP A 97 19.99 13.68 30.21
C ASP A 97 19.66 12.55 29.23
N TRP A 98 20.65 12.16 28.45
CA TRP A 98 20.54 11.04 27.51
C TRP A 98 20.46 9.68 28.19
N THR A 99 20.91 9.60 29.44
CA THR A 99 20.89 8.40 30.28
C THR A 99 19.52 8.11 30.90
N GLY A 100 18.66 9.12 31.02
CA GLY A 100 17.28 8.97 31.48
C GLY A 100 16.33 8.29 30.48
N ILE A 101 16.69 8.23 29.19
CA ILE A 101 15.90 7.53 28.17
C ILE A 101 16.02 6.01 28.42
N THR A 102 14.89 5.31 28.60
CA THR A 102 14.86 3.86 28.77
C THR A 102 14.41 3.14 27.50
N GLN A 103 14.70 1.84 27.40
CA GLN A 103 14.19 0.98 26.32
C GLN A 103 12.66 1.00 26.27
N GLU A 104 11.99 0.92 27.43
CA GLU A 104 10.53 0.84 27.53
C GLU A 104 9.84 2.15 27.09
N GLU A 105 10.40 3.31 27.41
CA GLU A 105 9.88 4.60 26.92
C GLU A 105 10.00 4.69 25.39
N PHE A 106 11.16 4.31 24.86
CA PHE A 106 11.45 4.35 23.43
C PHE A 106 10.61 3.33 22.63
N ASP A 107 10.45 2.12 23.14
CA ASP A 107 9.64 1.07 22.53
C ASP A 107 8.14 1.35 22.66
N SER A 108 7.68 1.94 23.77
CA SER A 108 6.31 2.45 23.88
C SER A 108 6.04 3.54 22.84
N PHE A 109 6.98 4.48 22.65
CA PHE A 109 6.86 5.52 21.62
C PHE A 109 6.81 4.95 20.21
N ARG A 110 7.74 4.06 19.82
CA ARG A 110 7.87 3.58 18.44
C ARG A 110 6.68 2.72 17.96
N VAL A 111 5.85 2.20 18.88
CA VAL A 111 4.59 1.50 18.59
C VAL A 111 3.35 2.34 18.91
N SER A 112 3.52 3.54 19.47
CA SER A 112 2.41 4.43 19.82
C SER A 112 1.64 4.89 18.59
N GLY A 113 0.31 5.06 18.75
CA GLY A 113 -0.53 5.66 17.71
C GLY A 113 -0.02 7.04 17.27
N VAL A 114 0.46 7.86 18.21
CA VAL A 114 1.01 9.20 17.93
C VAL A 114 2.19 9.12 16.96
N TYR A 115 3.11 8.17 17.13
CA TYR A 115 4.25 8.01 16.22
C TYR A 115 3.85 7.39 14.87
N LEU A 116 3.00 6.36 14.88
CA LEU A 116 2.54 5.70 13.65
C LEU A 116 1.71 6.65 12.78
N GLU A 117 0.83 7.45 13.36
CA GLU A 117 0.08 8.49 12.67
C GLU A 117 0.99 9.59 12.14
N ALA A 118 1.89 10.15 12.96
CA ALA A 118 2.76 11.24 12.53
C ALA A 118 3.72 10.81 11.40
N THR A 119 4.21 9.57 11.41
CA THR A 119 5.05 9.03 10.33
C THR A 119 4.26 8.68 9.07
N ALA A 120 3.00 8.23 9.19
CA ALA A 120 2.10 8.07 8.05
C ALA A 120 1.78 9.42 7.38
N MET A 121 1.46 10.45 8.17
CA MET A 121 1.21 11.81 7.68
C MET A 121 2.44 12.45 7.03
N ALA A 122 3.65 12.09 7.48
CA ALA A 122 4.89 12.61 6.90
C ALA A 122 5.19 12.07 5.49
N ASN A 123 4.56 10.97 5.06
CA ASN A 123 4.79 10.32 3.75
C ASN A 123 6.29 10.14 3.39
N GLY A 124 7.08 9.65 4.35
CA GLY A 124 8.54 9.49 4.21
C GLY A 124 9.39 10.71 4.60
N GLY A 125 8.77 11.86 4.87
CA GLY A 125 9.42 13.08 5.34
C GLY A 125 9.71 13.12 6.84
N ILE A 126 9.58 14.31 7.43
CA ILE A 126 9.74 14.57 8.87
C ILE A 126 8.36 14.57 9.54
N PRO A 127 8.09 13.71 10.53
CA PRO A 127 6.85 13.76 11.30
C PRO A 127 6.79 15.01 12.19
N LEU A 128 5.57 15.53 12.32
CA LEU A 128 5.23 16.66 13.17
C LEU A 128 4.40 16.19 14.36
N PHE A 129 4.86 16.50 15.56
CA PHE A 129 4.19 16.19 16.81
C PHE A 129 3.53 17.45 17.38
N LYS A 130 2.40 17.30 18.06
CA LYS A 130 1.65 18.39 18.69
C LYS A 130 1.53 18.12 20.19
N PRO A 131 1.68 19.12 21.07
CA PRO A 131 1.59 18.91 22.52
C PRO A 131 0.28 18.23 22.91
N ILE A 132 0.35 17.16 23.69
CA ILE A 132 -0.84 16.61 24.34
C ILE A 132 -1.08 17.44 25.60
N THR A 133 -2.14 18.24 25.63
CA THR A 133 -2.58 18.93 26.85
C THR A 133 -3.23 17.93 27.81
N ASN A 134 -2.39 17.17 28.53
CA ASN A 134 -2.80 16.24 29.58
C ASN A 134 -2.81 16.93 30.95
N SER A 135 -4.00 17.18 31.50
CA SER A 135 -4.15 17.39 32.94
C SER A 135 -4.03 16.04 33.67
N SER A 136 -3.14 15.98 34.66
CA SER A 136 -2.45 14.78 35.12
C SER A 136 -3.29 13.71 35.84
N THR A 137 -2.79 12.47 35.80
CA THR A 137 -3.12 11.38 36.71
C THR A 137 -2.61 11.64 38.12
N ALA A 138 -3.46 11.48 39.13
CA ALA A 138 -3.07 11.34 40.53
C ALA A 138 -4.05 10.41 41.27
N HIS A 139 -3.53 9.59 42.19
CA HIS A 139 -4.34 8.70 43.04
C HIS A 139 -5.26 9.51 44.00
N PRO A 140 -6.40 8.94 44.46
CA PRO A 140 -7.25 9.54 45.49
C PRO A 140 -6.49 9.57 46.83
N THR A 141 -6.74 10.46 47.80
CA THR A 141 -7.99 11.09 48.29
C THR A 141 -7.59 12.38 49.06
N VAL A 142 -8.38 13.38 49.47
CA VAL A 142 -9.84 13.58 49.74
C VAL A 142 -10.19 15.07 49.55
N SER A 143 -11.49 15.41 49.58
CA SER A 143 -12.05 16.70 50.09
C SER A 143 -11.88 17.97 49.22
N THR A 144 -12.87 18.87 49.00
CA THR A 144 -14.32 18.90 49.34
C THR A 144 -15.06 19.92 48.42
N THR A 145 -16.28 19.59 47.93
CA THR A 145 -17.31 20.51 47.35
C THR A 145 -17.00 21.27 46.03
N PRO A 146 -17.99 21.84 45.30
CA PRO A 146 -18.88 21.05 44.44
C PRO A 146 -18.90 21.59 42.99
N ALA A 147 -18.32 20.86 42.04
CA ALA A 147 -18.30 21.26 40.64
C ALA A 147 -19.62 20.92 39.92
N THR A 148 -20.09 21.84 39.07
CA THR A 148 -21.22 21.63 38.16
C THR A 148 -20.95 20.45 37.22
N THR A 149 -21.93 19.56 37.06
CA THR A 149 -21.78 18.28 36.36
C THR A 149 -21.51 18.44 34.86
N TYR A 150 -20.24 18.55 34.48
CA TYR A 150 -19.82 18.37 33.09
C TYR A 150 -19.87 16.88 32.75
N VAL A 151 -20.90 16.48 32.00
CA VAL A 151 -20.99 15.14 31.41
C VAL A 151 -19.84 14.98 30.41
N GLN A 152 -18.97 13.99 30.64
CA GLN A 152 -17.90 13.67 29.71
C GLN A 152 -18.49 13.17 28.38
N PRO A 153 -18.10 13.75 27.22
CA PRO A 153 -18.49 13.24 25.92
C PRO A 153 -18.08 11.76 25.78
N SER A 154 -19.01 10.89 25.39
CA SER A 154 -18.68 9.48 25.15
C SER A 154 -17.66 9.35 24.02
N ALA A 155 -17.02 8.18 23.88
CA ALA A 155 -16.13 7.90 22.73
C ALA A 155 -16.82 8.18 21.38
N VAL A 156 -18.14 8.04 21.32
CA VAL A 156 -18.99 8.33 20.17
C VAL A 156 -19.20 9.84 19.97
N GLU A 157 -19.23 10.65 21.02
CA GLU A 157 -19.20 12.12 20.90
C GLU A 157 -17.82 12.65 20.51
N MET A 158 -16.74 12.06 21.06
CA MET A 158 -15.37 12.36 20.63
C MET A 158 -15.19 12.00 19.15
N PHE A 159 -15.69 10.84 18.74
CA PHE A 159 -15.75 10.44 17.34
C PHE A 159 -16.57 11.42 16.51
N LYS A 160 -17.81 11.75 16.92
CA LYS A 160 -18.70 12.74 16.25
C LYS A 160 -18.03 14.10 16.04
N ARG A 161 -17.21 14.58 16.99
CA ARG A 161 -16.42 15.82 16.84
C ARG A 161 -15.32 15.72 15.77
N GLY A 162 -14.83 14.51 15.49
CA GLY A 162 -13.94 14.18 14.37
C GLY A 162 -14.65 13.91 13.03
N ILE A 163 -15.99 13.79 12.97
CA ILE A 163 -16.75 13.59 11.71
C ILE A 163 -16.94 14.91 10.96
N LYS A 164 -15.84 15.61 10.72
CA LYS A 164 -15.67 16.44 9.52
C LYS A 164 -14.62 15.77 8.65
N ARG A 165 -14.97 14.59 8.15
CA ARG A 165 -14.26 13.97 7.02
C ARG A 165 -14.32 14.96 5.89
N ASP A 166 -13.15 15.40 5.44
CA ASP A 166 -13.08 16.43 4.43
C ASP A 166 -13.52 15.82 3.10
N GLN A 167 -14.79 16.07 2.77
CA GLN A 167 -15.38 15.63 1.52
C GLN A 167 -14.54 16.11 0.33
N ASN A 168 -13.86 17.25 0.43
CA ASN A 168 -13.06 17.80 -0.66
C ASN A 168 -11.90 16.90 -1.08
N LEU A 169 -11.34 16.11 -0.16
CA LEU A 169 -10.25 15.17 -0.45
C LEU A 169 -10.68 13.97 -1.30
N PHE A 170 -11.98 13.62 -1.30
CA PHE A 170 -12.50 12.56 -2.15
C PHE A 170 -12.61 13.01 -3.63
N PRO A 171 -12.27 12.15 -4.60
CA PRO A 171 -12.36 12.46 -6.02
C PRO A 171 -13.82 12.64 -6.45
N THR A 172 -14.09 13.49 -7.44
CA THR A 172 -15.43 13.63 -8.05
C THR A 172 -15.51 12.81 -9.34
N LEU A 173 -16.51 11.95 -9.48
CA LEU A 173 -16.84 11.22 -10.71
C LEU A 173 -17.77 12.07 -11.56
N LYS A 174 -17.24 12.73 -12.59
CA LYS A 174 -18.01 13.57 -13.54
C LYS A 174 -18.35 12.87 -14.85
N GLU A 175 -17.45 11.99 -15.28
CA GLU A 175 -17.50 11.21 -16.51
C GLU A 175 -17.51 9.73 -16.10
N GLU A 176 -18.37 8.93 -16.72
CA GLU A 176 -18.58 7.53 -16.31
C GLU A 176 -17.35 6.69 -16.66
N GLU A 177 -16.72 7.02 -17.78
CA GLU A 177 -15.50 6.45 -18.34
C GLU A 177 -14.30 6.55 -17.38
N LEU A 178 -14.38 7.41 -16.37
CA LEU A 178 -13.36 7.60 -15.33
C LEU A 178 -13.65 6.79 -14.05
N HIS A 179 -14.58 5.82 -14.07
CA HIS A 179 -14.95 5.02 -12.90
C HIS A 179 -13.74 4.32 -12.24
N ASP A 180 -12.84 3.72 -13.01
CA ASP A 180 -11.70 2.97 -12.48
C ASP A 180 -10.66 3.85 -11.77
N PRO A 181 -10.13 4.93 -12.38
CA PRO A 181 -9.26 5.85 -11.66
C PRO A 181 -9.97 6.59 -10.52
N TRP A 182 -11.31 6.73 -10.58
CA TRP A 182 -12.11 7.27 -9.47
C TRP A 182 -12.17 6.29 -8.29
N HIS A 183 -12.58 5.03 -8.50
CA HIS A 183 -12.66 4.01 -7.46
C HIS A 183 -11.33 3.82 -6.74
N ARG A 184 -10.22 3.72 -7.50
CA ARG A 184 -8.88 3.60 -6.91
C ARG A 184 -8.54 4.80 -5.99
N LYS A 185 -8.87 6.02 -6.42
CA LYS A 185 -8.67 7.23 -5.59
C LYS A 185 -9.62 7.28 -4.39
N PHE A 186 -10.85 6.81 -4.54
CA PHE A 186 -11.84 6.72 -3.46
C PHE A 186 -11.44 5.70 -2.38
N GLU A 187 -10.93 4.54 -2.79
CA GLU A 187 -10.37 3.51 -1.91
C GLU A 187 -9.15 4.03 -1.14
N ILE A 188 -8.20 4.71 -1.82
CA ILE A 188 -7.04 5.34 -1.18
C ILE A 188 -7.48 6.40 -0.14
N GLN A 189 -8.45 7.26 -0.50
CA GLN A 189 -8.97 8.27 0.42
C GLN A 189 -9.70 7.65 1.61
N SER A 190 -10.44 6.56 1.39
CA SER A 190 -11.10 5.79 2.44
C SER A 190 -10.10 5.19 3.44
N HIS A 191 -8.95 4.71 2.97
CA HIS A 191 -7.85 4.27 3.84
C HIS A 191 -7.24 5.45 4.61
N SER A 192 -6.92 6.56 3.94
CA SER A 192 -6.30 7.73 4.58
C SER A 192 -7.19 8.43 5.63
N GLN A 193 -8.51 8.24 5.56
CA GLN A 193 -9.49 8.81 6.51
C GLN A 193 -10.08 7.75 7.47
N ALA A 194 -9.44 6.58 7.59
CA ALA A 194 -9.84 5.48 8.46
C ALA A 194 -11.32 5.07 8.30
N VAL A 195 -11.77 4.89 7.06
CA VAL A 195 -13.11 4.41 6.68
C VAL A 195 -13.08 3.26 5.68
N THR A 196 -11.99 2.47 5.67
CA THR A 196 -11.89 1.24 4.87
C THR A 196 -13.09 0.31 5.07
N ASN A 197 -13.69 0.32 6.26
CA ASN A 197 -14.91 -0.41 6.63
C ASN A 197 -16.16 -0.07 5.76
N ILE A 198 -16.10 0.97 4.90
CA ILE A 198 -17.13 1.30 3.91
C ILE A 198 -16.84 0.67 2.54
N VAL A 199 -15.57 0.42 2.21
CA VAL A 199 -15.18 -0.24 0.94
C VAL A 199 -15.01 -1.75 1.09
N ASP A 200 -14.82 -2.26 2.31
CA ASP A 200 -14.84 -3.70 2.62
C ASP A 200 -16.27 -4.21 2.80
N SER A 201 -16.80 -4.88 1.78
CA SER A 201 -18.14 -5.50 1.80
C SER A 201 -18.29 -6.67 2.78
N LYS A 202 -17.19 -7.14 3.40
CA LYS A 202 -17.20 -8.21 4.40
C LYS A 202 -17.10 -7.70 5.84
N TYR A 203 -16.93 -6.38 6.04
CA TYR A 203 -16.79 -5.82 7.37
C TYR A 203 -18.08 -5.94 8.20
N LEU A 204 -17.99 -6.65 9.33
CA LEU A 204 -19.07 -6.79 10.30
C LEU A 204 -18.61 -6.26 11.67
N PRO A 205 -19.15 -5.13 12.17
CA PRO A 205 -18.79 -4.59 13.48
C PRO A 205 -19.20 -5.58 14.57
N SER A 206 -18.23 -6.03 15.37
CA SER A 206 -18.38 -7.18 16.25
C SER A 206 -18.79 -6.78 17.67
N ASN A 207 -18.15 -5.76 18.23
CA ASN A 207 -18.47 -5.26 19.58
C ASN A 207 -19.46 -4.07 19.56
N PRO A 208 -20.13 -3.73 20.68
CA PRO A 208 -21.10 -2.64 20.73
C PRO A 208 -20.52 -1.27 20.34
N ASN A 209 -19.28 -0.98 20.73
CA ASN A 209 -18.62 0.30 20.46
C ASN A 209 -18.36 0.49 18.96
N GLU A 210 -17.90 -0.55 18.27
CA GLU A 210 -17.75 -0.56 16.80
C GLU A 210 -19.09 -0.30 16.10
N LYS A 211 -20.17 -0.94 16.56
CA LYS A 211 -21.52 -0.74 15.99
C LYS A 211 -21.98 0.72 16.12
N GLU A 212 -21.74 1.33 17.28
CA GLU A 212 -22.11 2.71 17.56
C GLU A 212 -21.24 3.74 16.80
N VAL A 213 -19.94 3.45 16.61
CA VAL A 213 -19.02 4.27 15.80
C VAL A 213 -19.27 4.10 14.30
N PHE A 214 -19.68 2.92 13.84
CA PHE A 214 -19.89 2.65 12.41
C PHE A 214 -21.11 3.37 11.84
N GLN A 215 -22.21 3.52 12.58
CA GLN A 215 -23.41 4.19 12.06
C GLN A 215 -23.15 5.67 11.64
N PRO A 216 -22.41 6.49 12.41
CA PRO A 216 -21.94 7.79 11.95
C PRO A 216 -20.90 7.75 10.81
N ILE A 217 -20.07 6.71 10.67
CA ILE A 217 -19.22 6.53 9.48
C ILE A 217 -20.08 6.39 8.22
N LYS A 218 -21.06 5.49 8.25
CA LYS A 218 -21.97 5.25 7.12
C LYS A 218 -22.68 6.54 6.71
N THR A 219 -23.25 7.27 7.68
CA THR A 219 -23.90 8.57 7.44
C THR A 219 -22.95 9.61 6.82
N SER A 220 -21.69 9.64 7.24
CA SER A 220 -20.68 10.56 6.71
C SER A 220 -20.28 10.23 5.27
N MET A 221 -20.15 8.93 4.95
CA MET A 221 -19.72 8.48 3.64
C MET A 221 -20.84 8.45 2.61
N ASP A 222 -22.10 8.29 3.05
CA ASP A 222 -23.30 8.47 2.24
C ASP A 222 -23.34 9.90 1.65
N ALA A 223 -23.08 10.90 2.50
CA ALA A 223 -22.95 12.30 2.08
C ALA A 223 -21.74 12.58 1.15
N VAL A 224 -20.64 11.83 1.29
CA VAL A 224 -19.51 11.89 0.34
C VAL A 224 -19.93 11.32 -1.01
N LEU A 225 -20.58 10.15 -1.05
CA LEU A 225 -21.05 9.52 -2.29
C LEU A 225 -22.04 10.43 -3.03
N GLU A 226 -23.05 10.96 -2.35
CA GLU A 226 -24.05 11.86 -2.96
C GLU A 226 -23.44 13.18 -3.50
N SER A 227 -22.36 13.68 -2.86
CA SER A 227 -21.63 14.88 -3.29
C SER A 227 -20.68 14.62 -4.47
N LYS A 228 -20.04 13.45 -4.49
CA LYS A 228 -18.91 13.13 -5.38
C LYS A 228 -19.25 12.27 -6.58
N VAL A 229 -20.32 11.49 -6.54
CA VAL A 229 -20.82 10.74 -7.69
C VAL A 229 -21.76 11.65 -8.47
N GLN A 230 -21.28 12.22 -9.58
CA GLN A 230 -22.02 13.25 -10.33
C GLN A 230 -22.66 12.73 -11.62
N THR A 231 -22.22 11.58 -12.14
CA THR A 231 -22.80 10.91 -13.32
C THR A 231 -24.23 10.44 -13.08
N SER A 232 -25.04 10.35 -14.13
CA SER A 232 -26.46 9.95 -14.01
C SER A 232 -26.60 8.49 -13.56
N LYS A 233 -25.80 7.60 -14.14
CA LYS A 233 -25.76 6.17 -13.83
C LYS A 233 -25.27 5.89 -12.41
N GLY A 234 -24.12 6.45 -12.03
CA GLY A 234 -23.62 6.35 -10.67
C GLY A 234 -24.60 6.90 -9.62
N LYS A 235 -25.33 7.99 -9.92
CA LYS A 235 -26.41 8.51 -9.06
C LYS A 235 -27.60 7.57 -8.94
N GLU A 236 -27.95 6.84 -10.00
CA GLU A 236 -29.01 5.83 -9.97
C GLU A 236 -28.61 4.66 -9.08
N ALA A 237 -27.38 4.13 -9.23
CA ALA A 237 -26.84 3.03 -8.44
C ALA A 237 -26.80 3.29 -6.91
N ILE A 238 -26.54 4.54 -6.48
CA ILE A 238 -26.55 4.90 -5.05
C ILE A 238 -27.95 5.24 -4.50
N ARG A 239 -28.95 5.47 -5.36
CA ARG A 239 -30.25 6.04 -4.96
C ARG A 239 -31.12 5.10 -4.14
N GLU A 240 -30.96 3.79 -4.33
CA GLU A 240 -31.78 2.75 -3.67
C GLU A 240 -31.63 2.73 -2.14
N HIS A 241 -30.52 3.26 -1.60
CA HIS A 241 -30.20 3.23 -0.17
C HIS A 241 -30.30 4.60 0.53
N LYS A 242 -30.83 5.63 -0.15
CA LYS A 242 -30.97 6.99 0.39
C LYS A 242 -31.83 7.08 1.66
N ALA A 243 -32.75 6.14 1.87
CA ALA A 243 -33.57 6.08 3.09
C ALA A 243 -32.82 5.46 4.30
N THR A 244 -31.89 4.52 4.05
CA THR A 244 -31.16 3.79 5.10
C THR A 244 -29.79 4.42 5.42
N LYS A 245 -29.28 5.31 4.55
CA LYS A 245 -27.95 5.95 4.65
C LYS A 245 -26.82 4.94 4.77
N ASP A 246 -26.94 3.86 4.01
CA ASP A 246 -26.08 2.69 4.14
C ASP A 246 -24.96 2.73 3.10
N ALA A 247 -23.98 3.60 3.34
CA ALA A 247 -22.85 3.83 2.45
C ALA A 247 -22.06 2.57 1.99
N PRO A 248 -21.88 1.50 2.81
CA PRO A 248 -21.23 0.27 2.32
C PRO A 248 -22.00 -0.38 1.18
N THR A 249 -23.33 -0.47 1.32
CA THR A 249 -24.21 -1.06 0.31
C THR A 249 -24.32 -0.15 -0.92
N ALA A 250 -24.46 1.17 -0.72
CA ALA A 250 -24.44 2.13 -1.83
C ALA A 250 -23.11 2.11 -2.62
N TYR A 251 -21.96 2.00 -1.93
CA TYR A 251 -20.67 1.83 -2.61
C TYR A 251 -20.56 0.47 -3.31
N THR A 252 -21.07 -0.61 -2.70
CA THR A 252 -21.09 -1.95 -3.29
C THR A 252 -21.90 -1.97 -4.59
N ASN A 253 -23.10 -1.38 -4.61
CA ASN A 253 -23.92 -1.27 -5.82
C ASN A 253 -23.24 -0.42 -6.91
N LEU A 254 -22.53 0.64 -6.53
CA LEU A 254 -21.76 1.47 -7.47
C LEU A 254 -20.56 0.71 -8.06
N VAL A 255 -19.86 -0.07 -7.24
CA VAL A 255 -18.80 -1.00 -7.70
C VAL A 255 -19.38 -2.05 -8.63
N GLU A 256 -20.54 -2.64 -8.30
CA GLU A 256 -21.22 -3.58 -9.19
C GLU A 256 -21.61 -2.90 -10.50
N HIS A 257 -22.20 -1.70 -10.48
CA HIS A 257 -22.60 -0.99 -11.70
C HIS A 257 -21.43 -0.75 -12.66
N HIS A 258 -20.29 -0.27 -12.15
CA HIS A 258 -19.13 0.03 -12.99
C HIS A 258 -18.28 -1.20 -13.35
N ARG A 259 -18.20 -2.20 -12.46
CA ARG A 259 -17.33 -3.38 -12.68
C ARG A 259 -18.07 -4.59 -13.25
N LYS A 260 -19.41 -4.60 -13.30
CA LYS A 260 -20.20 -5.65 -13.97
C LYS A 260 -20.32 -5.33 -15.47
N PRO A 261 -19.65 -6.07 -16.36
CA PRO A 261 -19.74 -5.87 -17.80
C PRO A 261 -21.12 -6.28 -18.27
N ALA A 262 -21.64 -5.63 -19.31
CA ALA A 262 -22.88 -6.10 -19.91
C ALA A 262 -22.66 -7.50 -20.50
N ALA A 263 -23.72 -8.33 -20.52
CA ALA A 263 -23.65 -9.64 -21.18
C ALA A 263 -23.21 -9.53 -22.65
N ALA A 264 -23.54 -8.41 -23.31
CA ALA A 264 -23.07 -8.08 -24.65
C ALA A 264 -21.54 -7.84 -24.71
N ASP A 265 -20.94 -7.17 -23.72
CA ASP A 265 -19.49 -6.92 -23.67
C ASP A 265 -18.70 -8.20 -23.40
N ILE A 266 -19.26 -9.09 -22.56
CA ILE A 266 -18.74 -10.44 -22.34
C ILE A 266 -18.73 -11.21 -23.67
N GLU A 267 -19.86 -11.22 -24.38
CA GLU A 267 -19.99 -12.01 -25.61
C GLU A 267 -19.18 -11.42 -26.77
N ALA A 268 -19.08 -10.09 -26.87
CA ALA A 268 -18.20 -9.40 -27.81
C ALA A 268 -16.72 -9.72 -27.53
N THR A 269 -16.30 -9.68 -26.25
CA THR A 269 -14.93 -10.05 -25.85
C THR A 269 -14.64 -11.51 -26.17
N LYS A 270 -15.57 -12.43 -25.87
CA LYS A 270 -15.41 -13.84 -26.24
C LYS A 270 -15.28 -14.02 -27.76
N THR A 271 -16.14 -13.36 -28.53
CA THR A 271 -16.11 -13.39 -29.99
C THR A 271 -14.77 -12.88 -30.51
N ASN A 272 -14.26 -11.77 -29.98
CA ASN A 272 -12.97 -11.22 -30.39
C ASN A 272 -11.81 -12.19 -30.06
N ILE A 273 -11.77 -12.70 -28.82
CA ILE A 273 -10.73 -13.63 -28.35
C ILE A 273 -10.69 -14.94 -29.15
N THR A 274 -11.85 -15.44 -29.59
CA THR A 274 -11.99 -16.70 -30.33
C THR A 274 -11.78 -16.57 -31.85
N THR A 275 -11.93 -15.37 -32.41
CA THR A 275 -11.88 -15.14 -33.88
C THR A 275 -10.71 -14.30 -34.36
N THR A 276 -10.02 -13.58 -33.47
CA THR A 276 -8.90 -12.70 -33.85
C THR A 276 -7.57 -13.45 -33.78
N THR A 277 -6.82 -13.39 -34.88
CA THR A 277 -5.47 -13.96 -34.98
C THR A 277 -4.45 -12.84 -35.20
N ILE A 278 -3.18 -13.13 -34.91
CA ILE A 278 -2.07 -12.18 -35.10
C ILE A 278 -1.92 -11.69 -36.56
N SER A 279 -2.47 -12.43 -37.53
CA SER A 279 -2.35 -12.18 -38.97
C SER A 279 -3.66 -11.75 -39.66
N ASP A 280 -4.74 -11.49 -38.91
CA ASP A 280 -6.03 -11.10 -39.50
C ASP A 280 -6.15 -9.62 -39.89
N GLY A 281 -5.10 -8.83 -39.64
CA GLY A 281 -5.03 -7.40 -39.93
C GLY A 281 -5.91 -6.49 -39.07
N LYS A 282 -6.64 -7.03 -38.07
CA LYS A 282 -7.45 -6.22 -37.13
C LYS A 282 -6.59 -5.58 -36.04
N PHE A 283 -5.48 -6.22 -35.67
CA PHE A 283 -4.50 -5.68 -34.75
C PHE A 283 -3.36 -5.00 -35.51
N LYS A 284 -2.88 -3.86 -35.00
CA LYS A 284 -1.69 -3.16 -35.50
C LYS A 284 -0.68 -3.06 -34.36
N GLY A 285 0.51 -3.60 -34.58
CA GLY A 285 1.56 -3.74 -33.58
C GLY A 285 2.31 -5.06 -33.76
N ASN A 286 3.38 -5.25 -33.00
CA ASN A 286 4.22 -6.45 -33.07
C ASN A 286 3.62 -7.64 -32.29
N ALA A 287 4.29 -8.80 -32.29
CA ALA A 287 3.76 -10.01 -31.65
C ALA A 287 3.67 -9.84 -30.12
N SER A 288 4.65 -9.19 -29.49
CA SER A 288 4.65 -8.90 -28.05
C SER A 288 3.49 -7.97 -27.63
N GLU A 289 3.17 -6.98 -28.47
CA GLU A 289 2.02 -6.08 -28.28
C GLU A 289 0.69 -6.81 -28.50
N PHE A 290 0.59 -7.71 -29.49
CA PHE A 290 -0.58 -8.55 -29.73
C PHE A 290 -0.89 -9.43 -28.52
N LEU A 291 0.10 -10.16 -28.00
CA LEU A 291 -0.05 -11.01 -26.80
C LEU A 291 -0.49 -10.18 -25.58
N THR A 292 0.09 -8.99 -25.42
CA THR A 292 -0.27 -8.05 -24.36
C THR A 292 -1.70 -7.54 -24.50
N ASN A 293 -2.16 -7.26 -25.72
CA ASN A 293 -3.53 -6.82 -26.00
C ASN A 293 -4.56 -7.94 -25.80
N TRP A 294 -4.27 -9.14 -26.31
CA TRP A 294 -5.14 -10.32 -26.16
C TRP A 294 -5.34 -10.67 -24.67
N THR A 295 -4.27 -10.68 -23.86
CA THR A 295 -4.39 -10.95 -22.42
C THR A 295 -4.99 -9.80 -21.61
N LYS A 296 -4.84 -8.54 -22.03
CA LYS A 296 -5.56 -7.41 -21.41
C LYS A 296 -7.08 -7.58 -21.51
N GLN A 297 -7.58 -8.14 -22.61
CA GLN A 297 -9.03 -8.37 -22.81
C GLN A 297 -9.62 -9.40 -21.83
N LEU A 298 -8.83 -10.36 -21.31
CA LEU A 298 -9.31 -11.33 -20.30
C LEU A 298 -9.44 -10.73 -18.89
N LYS A 299 -8.59 -9.74 -18.54
CA LYS A 299 -8.41 -9.27 -17.16
C LYS A 299 -9.66 -8.67 -16.47
N PRO A 300 -10.51 -7.88 -17.14
CA PRO A 300 -11.73 -7.38 -16.49
C PRO A 300 -12.63 -8.54 -16.05
N TYR A 301 -12.87 -9.46 -16.99
CA TYR A 301 -13.87 -10.52 -16.93
C TYR A 301 -13.50 -11.69 -16.00
N GLY A 302 -12.22 -12.11 -15.95
CA GLY A 302 -11.78 -13.21 -15.10
C GLY A 302 -11.97 -12.97 -13.60
N ASN A 303 -11.95 -11.71 -13.16
CA ASN A 303 -12.19 -11.32 -11.77
C ASN A 303 -13.68 -11.39 -11.36
N LEU A 304 -14.60 -11.50 -12.33
CA LEU A 304 -16.05 -11.37 -12.12
C LEU A 304 -16.80 -12.70 -12.21
N THR A 305 -16.23 -13.68 -12.92
CA THR A 305 -16.78 -15.04 -13.03
C THR A 305 -16.57 -15.89 -11.76
N GLY A 306 -15.89 -15.35 -10.75
CA GLY A 306 -15.55 -16.05 -9.50
C GLY A 306 -14.46 -17.12 -9.63
N ASN A 307 -14.15 -17.56 -10.86
CA ASN A 307 -13.22 -18.65 -11.17
C ASN A 307 -11.88 -18.17 -11.75
N GLY A 308 -11.58 -16.87 -11.70
CA GLY A 308 -10.29 -16.30 -12.12
C GLY A 308 -10.06 -16.22 -13.64
N SER A 309 -11.00 -16.73 -14.45
CA SER A 309 -10.85 -16.90 -15.90
C SER A 309 -12.20 -16.74 -16.61
N VAL A 310 -12.16 -16.28 -17.87
CA VAL A 310 -13.35 -16.00 -18.69
C VAL A 310 -13.90 -17.28 -19.32
N PHE A 311 -13.03 -18.24 -19.60
CA PHE A 311 -13.33 -19.51 -20.28
C PHE A 311 -12.86 -20.75 -19.52
N GLY A 312 -12.05 -20.59 -18.48
CA GLY A 312 -11.19 -21.62 -17.88
C GLY A 312 -9.78 -21.61 -18.50
N GLU A 313 -8.74 -21.77 -17.68
CA GLU A 313 -7.33 -21.64 -18.11
C GLU A 313 -6.98 -22.50 -19.34
N VAL A 314 -7.48 -23.74 -19.39
CA VAL A 314 -7.25 -24.67 -20.51
C VAL A 314 -7.80 -24.11 -21.83
N VAL A 315 -8.97 -23.45 -21.79
CA VAL A 315 -9.64 -22.89 -22.97
C VAL A 315 -8.95 -21.59 -23.40
N GLU A 316 -8.44 -20.80 -22.46
CA GLU A 316 -7.60 -19.63 -22.75
C GLU A 316 -6.27 -20.03 -23.41
N VAL A 317 -5.61 -21.10 -22.96
CA VAL A 317 -4.43 -21.67 -23.64
C VAL A 317 -4.78 -22.09 -25.08
N VAL A 318 -5.91 -22.80 -25.28
CA VAL A 318 -6.34 -23.23 -26.63
C VAL A 318 -6.57 -22.04 -27.56
N HIS A 319 -7.34 -21.03 -27.15
CA HIS A 319 -7.62 -19.86 -27.99
C HIS A 319 -6.38 -19.01 -28.26
N LEU A 320 -5.50 -18.81 -27.27
CA LEU A 320 -4.22 -18.12 -27.48
C LEU A 320 -3.31 -18.86 -28.46
N SER A 321 -3.27 -20.19 -28.35
CA SER A 321 -2.52 -21.06 -29.29
C SER A 321 -3.06 -20.99 -30.72
N GLN A 322 -4.36 -20.74 -30.88
CA GLN A 322 -5.02 -20.60 -32.18
C GLN A 322 -4.82 -19.19 -32.76
N ALA A 323 -4.90 -18.16 -31.93
CA ALA A 323 -4.65 -16.77 -32.29
C ALA A 323 -3.21 -16.57 -32.85
N CYS A 324 -2.24 -17.33 -32.33
CA CYS A 324 -0.84 -17.28 -32.77
C CYS A 324 -0.47 -18.35 -33.82
N ALA A 325 -1.40 -19.21 -34.24
CA ALA A 325 -1.09 -20.40 -35.04
C ALA A 325 -0.54 -20.11 -36.44
N THR A 326 -0.72 -18.89 -36.95
CA THR A 326 -0.25 -18.50 -38.29
C THR A 326 1.24 -18.17 -38.35
N VAL A 327 1.84 -17.72 -37.25
CA VAL A 327 3.29 -17.45 -37.15
C VAL A 327 4.02 -18.75 -36.79
N SER A 328 5.02 -19.13 -37.60
CA SER A 328 5.76 -20.40 -37.47
C SER A 328 6.53 -20.52 -36.16
N GLU A 329 7.10 -19.41 -35.72
CA GLU A 329 8.01 -19.27 -34.58
C GLU A 329 7.20 -19.41 -33.28
N LEU A 330 6.07 -18.69 -33.18
CA LEU A 330 5.09 -18.84 -32.09
C LEU A 330 4.45 -20.23 -32.07
N ARG A 331 4.27 -20.87 -33.23
CA ARG A 331 3.77 -22.26 -33.33
C ARG A 331 4.74 -23.28 -32.73
N GLN A 332 6.06 -23.00 -32.66
CA GLN A 332 6.98 -23.90 -31.95
C GLN A 332 6.72 -23.89 -30.43
N ALA A 333 6.43 -22.73 -29.83
CA ALA A 333 6.03 -22.66 -28.41
C ALA A 333 4.74 -23.44 -28.12
N LYS A 334 3.78 -23.47 -29.07
CA LYS A 334 2.61 -24.36 -29.02
C LYS A 334 3.02 -25.83 -29.04
N LEU A 335 3.91 -26.24 -29.95
CA LEU A 335 4.37 -27.64 -30.06
C LEU A 335 5.09 -28.11 -28.79
N THR A 336 5.96 -27.29 -28.21
CA THR A 336 6.61 -27.54 -26.91
C THR A 336 5.58 -27.72 -25.79
N THR A 337 4.49 -26.94 -25.82
CA THR A 337 3.42 -27.01 -24.82
C THR A 337 2.55 -28.25 -24.98
N GLU A 338 2.20 -28.65 -26.21
CA GLU A 338 1.48 -29.90 -26.49
C GLU A 338 2.30 -31.13 -26.06
N ILE A 339 3.62 -31.13 -26.29
CA ILE A 339 4.53 -32.17 -25.79
C ILE A 339 4.50 -32.21 -24.25
N LEU A 340 4.56 -31.06 -23.58
CA LEU A 340 4.58 -31.00 -22.12
C LEU A 340 3.22 -31.34 -21.48
N LEU A 341 2.10 -31.01 -22.13
CA LEU A 341 0.75 -31.44 -21.77
C LEU A 341 0.54 -32.96 -21.86
N SER A 342 1.34 -33.67 -22.67
CA SER A 342 1.35 -35.14 -22.70
C SER A 342 2.05 -35.78 -21.48
N THR A 343 2.73 -34.97 -20.66
CA THR A 343 3.38 -35.42 -19.42
C THR A 343 2.49 -35.18 -18.19
N LYS A 344 2.80 -35.84 -17.07
CA LYS A 344 1.98 -35.76 -15.83
C LYS A 344 1.98 -34.40 -15.11
N ASN A 345 2.62 -33.37 -15.67
CA ASN A 345 2.56 -31.99 -15.17
C ASN A 345 1.99 -31.08 -16.27
N PRO A 346 0.67 -30.80 -16.26
CA PRO A 346 0.09 -29.82 -17.19
C PRO A 346 0.65 -28.42 -16.92
N ILE A 347 0.96 -27.70 -18.00
CA ILE A 347 1.45 -26.32 -17.97
C ILE A 347 0.29 -25.39 -17.61
N ASP A 348 0.47 -24.55 -16.59
CA ASP A 348 -0.48 -23.49 -16.24
C ASP A 348 -0.46 -22.35 -17.29
N PHE A 349 -1.55 -21.58 -17.38
CA PHE A 349 -1.65 -20.49 -18.37
C PHE A 349 -0.49 -19.48 -18.30
N LYS A 350 0.04 -19.22 -17.09
CA LYS A 350 1.13 -18.27 -16.85
C LYS A 350 2.48 -18.80 -17.34
N GLN A 351 2.72 -20.10 -17.24
CA GLN A 351 3.87 -20.79 -17.83
C GLN A 351 3.78 -20.79 -19.36
N TYR A 352 2.59 -21.07 -19.92
CA TYR A 352 2.37 -21.01 -21.37
C TYR A 352 2.61 -19.60 -21.93
N TYR A 353 2.00 -18.59 -21.31
CA TYR A 353 2.15 -17.19 -21.71
C TYR A 353 3.62 -16.72 -21.69
N ARG A 354 4.43 -17.20 -20.73
CA ARG A 354 5.87 -16.90 -20.66
C ARG A 354 6.65 -17.47 -21.83
N LEU A 355 6.40 -18.73 -22.20
CA LEU A 355 7.05 -19.36 -23.36
C LEU A 355 6.69 -18.63 -24.65
N LEU A 356 5.41 -18.29 -24.81
CA LEU A 356 4.91 -17.58 -25.99
C LEU A 356 5.43 -16.14 -26.06
N SER A 357 5.54 -15.43 -24.93
CA SER A 357 6.14 -14.09 -24.86
C SER A 357 7.63 -14.11 -25.22
N ALA A 358 8.38 -15.14 -24.79
CA ALA A 358 9.79 -15.27 -25.15
C ALA A 358 9.98 -15.53 -26.65
N ALA A 359 9.11 -16.35 -27.25
CA ALA A 359 9.09 -16.58 -28.70
C ALA A 359 8.67 -15.33 -29.48
N ALA A 360 7.75 -14.52 -28.95
CA ALA A 360 7.34 -13.25 -29.56
C ALA A 360 8.48 -12.23 -29.62
N VAL A 361 9.23 -12.05 -28.53
CA VAL A 361 10.42 -11.17 -28.54
C VAL A 361 11.45 -11.63 -29.58
N GLN A 362 11.72 -12.94 -29.67
CA GLN A 362 12.66 -13.47 -30.68
C GLN A 362 12.18 -13.30 -32.13
N TYR A 363 10.87 -13.30 -32.34
CA TYR A 363 10.25 -13.04 -33.64
C TYR A 363 10.30 -11.55 -33.99
N ASP A 364 9.94 -10.68 -33.04
CA ASP A 364 9.99 -9.22 -33.16
C ASP A 364 11.43 -8.71 -33.38
N ASP A 365 12.44 -9.39 -32.83
CA ASP A 365 13.88 -9.09 -33.01
C ASP A 365 14.48 -9.67 -34.33
N SER A 366 13.72 -10.42 -35.14
CA SER A 366 14.24 -11.08 -36.34
C SER A 366 14.40 -10.12 -37.54
N PRO A 367 15.58 -10.03 -38.18
CA PRO A 367 15.83 -9.12 -39.31
C PRO A 367 15.08 -9.51 -40.61
N THR A 368 14.28 -10.57 -40.60
CA THR A 368 13.45 -11.00 -41.74
C THR A 368 12.18 -10.16 -41.94
N HIS A 369 11.91 -9.18 -41.08
CA HIS A 369 10.67 -8.41 -41.08
C HIS A 369 10.69 -7.06 -41.82
N GLU A 370 11.84 -6.62 -42.38
CA GLU A 370 11.89 -5.39 -43.20
C GLU A 370 11.09 -5.50 -44.53
N ASP A 371 10.67 -6.71 -44.95
CA ASP A 371 9.92 -6.98 -46.20
C ASP A 371 8.57 -7.72 -45.99
N ASP A 372 8.08 -7.87 -44.74
CA ASP A 372 6.76 -8.48 -44.46
C ASP A 372 5.67 -7.38 -44.46
N PRO A 373 4.42 -7.61 -44.92
CA PRO A 373 3.52 -6.54 -45.40
C PRO A 373 2.77 -5.78 -44.28
N TRP A 374 3.45 -5.57 -43.13
CA TRP A 374 2.89 -4.99 -41.90
C TRP A 374 3.64 -3.75 -41.39
N ASP A 375 4.70 -3.32 -42.06
CA ASP A 375 5.29 -1.96 -41.89
C ASP A 375 4.58 -0.97 -42.85
N PRO A 376 4.22 0.26 -42.42
CA PRO A 376 3.34 1.18 -43.15
C PRO A 376 3.98 1.99 -44.30
#